data_AF-A0A2D5HBB0-F1
#
_entry.id   AF-A0A2D5HBB0-F1
#
_cell.length_a   1.000
_cell.length_b   1.000
_cell.length_c   1.000
_cell.angle_alpha   90.00
_cell.angle_beta   90.00
_cell.angle_gamma   90.00
#
_symmetry.space_group_name_H-M   'P 1'
#
loop_
_entity.id
_entity.type
_entity.pdbx_description
1 polymer ?
#
loop_
_entity_poly.entity_id
_entity_poly.type
_entity_poly.pdbx_seq_one_letter_code
_entity_poly.pdbx_strand_id
1 'polypeptide(L)' 'HPPILPVLSMLDMRRTLHREAREANPDWPAIPYASVIEQCAVHQQPVGVLAPSSPAARAFSHLWNAIDRKLAERS' A
#
# COMPACT_ATOMS: atom_id res chain seq x y z
N HIS A 1 17.43 -7.20 15.56
CA HIS A 1 17.09 -6.91 14.14
C HIS A 1 16.01 -5.85 14.12
N PRO A 2 16.08 -4.81 13.26
CA PRO A 2 15.00 -3.83 13.16
C PRO A 2 13.68 -4.53 12.79
N PRO A 3 12.52 -4.05 13.30
CA PRO A 3 11.24 -4.64 12.93
C PRO A 3 11.00 -4.49 11.43
N ILE A 4 10.65 -5.59 10.75
CA ILE A 4 10.22 -5.57 9.36
C ILE A 4 8.70 -5.58 9.32
N LEU A 5 8.09 -4.67 8.56
CA LEU A 5 6.66 -4.67 8.25
C LEU A 5 6.44 -5.18 6.82
N PRO A 6 5.91 -6.40 6.64
CA PRO A 6 5.53 -6.87 5.32
C PRO A 6 4.30 -6.10 4.80
N VAL A 7 4.29 -5.83 3.49
CA VAL A 7 3.22 -5.11 2.78
C VAL A 7 2.87 -5.89 1.51
N LEU A 8 1.58 -6.12 1.29
CA LEU A 8 1.07 -6.69 0.04
C LEU A 8 0.97 -5.59 -1.01
N SER A 9 1.98 -5.46 -1.86
CA SER A 9 2.01 -4.44 -2.92
C SER A 9 1.35 -4.94 -4.21
N MET A 10 0.77 -4.02 -4.99
CA MET A 10 0.12 -4.29 -6.27
C MET A 10 -0.93 -5.43 -6.19
N LEU A 11 -1.74 -5.41 -5.13
CA LEU A 11 -2.71 -6.46 -4.84
C LEU A 11 -3.88 -6.42 -5.85
N ASP A 12 -3.97 -7.42 -6.71
CA ASP A 12 -5.10 -7.62 -7.62
C ASP A 12 -5.96 -8.82 -7.18
N MET A 13 -7.12 -8.53 -6.57
CA MET A 13 -8.03 -9.56 -6.04
C MET A 13 -8.67 -10.45 -7.13
N ARG A 14 -8.52 -10.09 -8.41
CA ARG A 14 -8.93 -10.96 -9.53
C ARG A 14 -7.98 -12.15 -9.67
N ARG A 15 -6.74 -12.05 -9.20
CA ARG A 15 -5.73 -13.12 -9.26
C ARG A 15 -5.83 -14.03 -8.04
N THR A 16 -5.91 -15.35 -8.26
CA THR A 16 -6.05 -16.34 -7.19
C THR A 16 -4.92 -16.27 -6.18
N LEU A 17 -3.67 -16.26 -6.64
CA LEU A 17 -2.50 -16.16 -5.76
C LEU A 17 -2.53 -14.93 -4.84
N HIS A 18 -3.05 -13.80 -5.32
CA HIS A 18 -3.14 -12.56 -4.53
C HIS A 18 -4.23 -12.67 -3.46
N ARG A 19 -5.38 -13.28 -3.78
CA ARG A 19 -6.42 -13.56 -2.77
C ARG A 19 -5.90 -14.49 -1.69
N GLU A 20 -5.25 -15.59 -2.08
CA GLU A 20 -4.68 -16.55 -1.13
C GLU A 20 -3.64 -15.87 -0.22
N ALA A 21 -2.76 -15.03 -0.78
CA ALA A 21 -1.80 -14.27 0.01
C ALA A 21 -2.47 -13.29 0.99
N ARG A 22 -3.58 -12.65 0.58
CA ARG A 22 -4.37 -11.75 1.40
C ARG A 22 -5.11 -12.49 2.52
N GLU A 23 -5.66 -13.66 2.24
CA GLU A 23 -6.35 -14.53 3.19
C GLU A 23 -5.38 -15.11 4.22
N ALA A 24 -4.18 -15.53 3.78
CA ALA A 24 -3.13 -16.01 4.68
C ALA A 24 -2.53 -14.89 5.56
N ASN A 25 -2.64 -13.62 5.14
CA ASN A 25 -2.03 -12.48 5.84
C ASN A 25 -3.03 -11.30 5.98
N PRO A 26 -4.10 -11.47 6.79
CA PRO A 26 -5.19 -10.50 6.89
C PRO A 26 -4.77 -9.18 7.56
N ASP A 27 -3.68 -9.18 8.33
CA ASP A 27 -3.20 -7.99 9.05
C ASP A 27 -2.12 -7.22 8.29
N TRP A 28 -1.65 -7.74 7.16
CA TRP A 28 -0.65 -7.04 6.35
C TRP A 28 -1.31 -5.90 5.57
N PRO A 29 -0.77 -4.68 5.63
CA PRO A 29 -1.25 -3.58 4.79
C PRO A 29 -1.19 -3.96 3.31
N ALA A 30 -2.15 -3.47 2.54
CA ALA A 30 -2.23 -3.75 1.11
C ALA A 30 -2.31 -2.47 0.28
N ILE A 31 -1.50 -2.40 -0.77
CA ILE A 31 -1.62 -1.40 -1.83
C ILE A 31 -2.29 -2.08 -3.03
N PRO A 32 -3.46 -1.61 -3.49
CA PRO A 32 -4.17 -2.26 -4.58
C PRO A 32 -3.44 -2.09 -5.90
N TYR A 33 -3.60 -3.05 -6.81
CA TYR A 33 -3.28 -2.84 -8.21
C TYR A 33 -4.21 -1.76 -8.79
N ALA A 34 -3.65 -0.67 -9.31
CA ALA A 34 -4.43 0.41 -9.90
C ALA A 34 -3.65 1.11 -11.03
N SER A 35 -4.30 1.37 -12.16
CA SER A 35 -3.67 2.03 -13.31
C SER A 35 -3.06 3.40 -12.97
N VAL A 36 -3.62 4.10 -11.97
CA VAL A 36 -3.08 5.38 -11.53
C VAL A 36 -1.72 5.26 -10.83
N ILE A 37 -1.42 4.11 -10.23
CA ILE A 37 -0.09 3.84 -9.66
C ILE A 37 0.92 3.63 -10.79
N GLU A 38 0.55 2.92 -11.85
CA GLU A 38 1.41 2.77 -13.04
C GLU A 38 1.68 4.12 -13.72
N GLN A 39 0.67 4.99 -13.79
CA GLN A 39 0.82 6.36 -14.30
C GLN A 39 1.80 7.20 -13.48
N CYS A 40 1.97 6.93 -12.17
CA CYS A 40 2.95 7.63 -11.34
C CYS A 40 4.39 7.44 -11.86
N ALA A 41 4.71 6.27 -12.39
CA ALA A 41 6.03 6.00 -12.96
C ALA A 41 6.26 6.83 -14.24
N VAL A 42 5.23 6.98 -15.07
CA VAL A 42 5.29 7.77 -16.32
C VAL A 42 5.39 9.26 -16.03
N HIS A 43 4.52 9.78 -15.15
CA HIS A 43 4.48 11.21 -14.82
C HIS A 43 5.53 11.63 -13.79
N GLN A 44 6.25 10.67 -13.19
CA GLN A 44 7.23 10.90 -12.12
C GLN A 44 6.66 11.71 -10.95
N GLN A 45 5.40 11.44 -10.61
CA GLN A 45 4.68 12.12 -9.54
C GLN A 45 4.02 11.10 -8.61
N PRO A 46 3.97 11.35 -7.30
CA PRO A 46 3.32 10.44 -6.37
C PRO A 46 1.80 10.41 -6.59
N VAL A 47 1.17 9.29 -6.28
CA VAL A 47 -0.28 9.09 -6.48
C VAL A 47 -1.13 10.10 -5.70
N GLY A 48 -0.64 10.59 -4.56
CA GLY A 48 -1.31 11.63 -3.78
C GLY A 48 -1.37 12.99 -4.49
N VAL A 49 -0.46 13.25 -5.43
CA VAL A 49 -0.47 14.45 -6.28
C VAL A 49 -1.30 14.21 -7.53
N LEU A 50 -1.09 13.07 -8.21
CA LEU A 50 -1.77 12.75 -9.46
C LEU A 50 -3.27 12.46 -9.30
N ALA A 51 -3.64 11.77 -8.22
CA ALA A 51 -5.02 11.37 -7.96
C ALA A 51 -5.32 11.29 -6.45
N PRO A 52 -5.38 12.44 -5.76
CA PRO A 52 -5.53 12.52 -4.30
C PRO A 52 -6.79 11.81 -3.76
N SER A 53 -7.87 11.81 -4.53
CA SER A 53 -9.14 11.18 -4.14
C SER A 53 -9.23 9.69 -4.48
N SER A 54 -8.19 9.11 -5.09
CA SER A 54 -8.19 7.71 -5.51
C SER A 54 -8.10 6.74 -4.31
N PRO A 55 -8.65 5.52 -4.43
CA PRO A 55 -8.44 4.47 -3.44
C PRO A 55 -6.94 4.17 -3.20
N ALA A 56 -6.12 4.26 -4.24
CA ALA A 56 -4.68 4.07 -4.14
C ALA A 56 -4.00 5.13 -3.27
N ALA A 57 -4.32 6.42 -3.47
CA ALA A 57 -3.79 7.50 -2.63
C ALA A 57 -4.17 7.33 -1.15
N ARG A 58 -5.40 6.90 -0.87
CA ARG A 58 -5.82 6.56 0.50
C ARG A 58 -5.01 5.39 1.07
N ALA A 59 -4.79 4.32 0.30
CA ALA A 59 -4.03 3.16 0.75
C ALA A 59 -2.58 3.52 1.16
N PHE A 60 -1.88 4.32 0.35
CA PHE A 60 -0.55 4.82 0.71
C PHE A 60 -0.57 5.72 1.94
N SER A 61 -1.56 6.60 2.05
CA SER A 61 -1.71 7.48 3.23
C SER A 61 -1.92 6.68 4.51
N HIS A 62 -2.77 5.65 4.47
CA HIS A 62 -2.99 4.76 5.61
C HIS A 62 -1.72 4.00 6.01
N LEU A 63 -0.95 3.51 5.02
CA LEU A 63 0.32 2.83 5.28
C LEU A 63 1.31 3.75 5.99
N TRP A 64 1.50 4.97 5.48
CA TRP A 64 2.43 5.93 6.10
C TRP A 64 2.01 6.31 7.51
N ASN A 65 0.73 6.63 7.72
CA ASN A 65 0.22 6.94 9.06
C ASN A 65 0.43 5.77 10.05
N ALA A 66 0.30 4.52 9.59
CA ALA A 66 0.54 3.35 10.42
C ALA A 66 2.02 3.16 10.76
N ILE A 67 2.92 3.47 9.80
CA ILE A 67 4.37 3.45 10.04
C ILE A 67 4.76 4.53 11.04
N ASP A 68 4.29 5.77 10.85
CA ASP A 68 4.59 6.89 11.74
C ASP A 68 4.15 6.61 13.18
N ARG A 69 2.95 6.05 13.37
CA ARG A 69 2.46 5.65 14.69
C ARG A 69 3.35 4.60 15.34
N LYS A 70 3.77 3.57 14.58
CA LYS A 70 4.67 2.52 15.09
C LYS A 70 6.05 3.04 15.44
N LEU A 71 6.54 4.06 14.72
CA LEU A 71 7.81 4.70 15.02
C LEU A 71 7.72 5.59 16.26
N ALA A 72 6.61 6.33 16.43
CA ALA A 72 6.36 7.15 17.63
C ALA A 72 6.17 6.33 18.91
N GLU A 73 5.61 5.11 18.83
CA GLU A 73 5.54 4.19 19.97
C GLU A 73 6.92 3.66 20.43
N ARG A 74 7.97 3.88 19.62
CA ARG A 74 9.34 3.41 19.88
C ARG A 74 10.28 4.52 20.35
N SER A 75 9.86 5.78 20.30
CA SER A 75 10.59 6.95 20.78
C SER A 75 10.24 7.25 22.24
#